data_AF-A0A6J1V6L8-F1
#
_entry.id   AF-A0A6J1V6L8-F1
#
_cell.length_a   1.000
_cell.length_b   1.000
_cell.length_c   1.000
_cell.angle_alpha   90.00
_cell.angle_beta   90.00
_cell.angle_gamma   90.00
#
_symmetry.space_group_name_H-M   'P 1'
#
loop_
_entity.id
_entity.type
_entity.pdbx_description
1 polymer ?
#
loop_
_entity_poly.entity_id
_entity_poly.type
_entity_poly.pdbx_seq_one_letter_code
_entity_poly.pdbx_strand_id
1 'polypeptide(L)'
;MAAGAWKVKQDMPPSGGYGPIDYKRRLPYRGIPGYGLLAIGLGAFVFGTYIIFRWNWERRHLAFEDMEARIALMPLMMAEDDRR
;
A
#
# COMPACT_ATOMS: atom_id res chain seq x y z
N MET A 1 -28.68 47.13 -68.05
CA MET A 1 -27.99 45.89 -67.64
C MET A 1 -28.31 45.63 -66.17
N ALA A 2 -29.34 44.83 -65.90
CA ALA A 2 -29.68 44.44 -64.54
C ALA A 2 -28.90 43.16 -64.20
N ALA A 3 -27.86 43.27 -63.37
CA ALA A 3 -27.10 42.13 -62.90
C ALA A 3 -27.92 41.38 -61.84
N GLY A 4 -28.43 40.20 -62.19
CA GLY A 4 -29.05 39.29 -61.23
C GLY A 4 -27.99 38.73 -60.29
N ALA A 5 -28.10 39.01 -59.00
CA ALA A 5 -27.19 38.50 -57.99
C ALA A 5 -27.50 37.02 -57.69
N TRP A 6 -26.59 36.11 -58.07
CA TRP A 6 -26.67 34.70 -57.67
C TRP A 6 -26.52 34.57 -56.15
N LYS A 7 -27.55 34.05 -55.47
CA LYS A 7 -27.54 33.84 -54.02
C LYS A 7 -26.83 32.52 -53.70
N VAL A 8 -25.55 32.59 -53.35
CA VAL A 8 -24.76 31.43 -52.90
C VAL A 8 -25.20 31.06 -51.48
N LYS A 9 -25.61 29.80 -51.27
CA LYS A 9 -25.91 29.25 -49.94
C LYS A 9 -24.60 28.82 -49.29
N GLN A 10 -24.03 29.70 -48.47
CA GLN A 10 -22.83 29.44 -47.70
C GLN A 10 -23.19 28.69 -46.42
N ASP A 11 -22.38 27.71 -46.04
CA ASP A 11 -22.53 27.02 -44.76
C ASP A 11 -21.99 27.92 -43.65
N MET A 12 -22.81 28.15 -42.62
CA MET A 12 -22.56 29.14 -41.59
C MET A 12 -22.75 28.51 -40.21
N PRO A 13 -21.99 28.92 -39.19
CA PRO A 13 -22.28 28.50 -37.82
C PRO A 13 -23.70 28.95 -37.45
N PRO A 14 -24.39 28.20 -36.56
CA PRO A 14 -25.72 28.57 -36.10
C PRO A 14 -25.70 29.98 -35.50
N SER A 15 -26.81 30.72 -35.57
CA SER A 15 -26.86 32.15 -35.16
C SER A 15 -26.65 32.41 -33.66
N GLY A 16 -26.26 31.39 -32.89
CA GLY A 16 -25.86 31.45 -31.48
C GLY A 16 -24.47 30.82 -31.20
N GLY A 17 -23.72 30.42 -32.24
CA GLY A 17 -22.43 29.75 -32.09
C GLY A 17 -22.52 28.31 -31.59
N TYR A 18 -21.36 27.66 -31.45
CA TYR A 18 -21.26 26.33 -30.84
C TYR A 18 -21.20 26.43 -29.32
N GLY A 19 -21.73 25.42 -28.63
CA GLY A 19 -21.62 25.31 -27.18
C GLY A 19 -20.16 25.26 -26.71
N PRO A 20 -19.88 25.64 -25.45
CA PRO A 20 -18.53 25.62 -24.93
C PRO A 20 -17.98 24.19 -24.89
N ILE A 21 -16.82 24.00 -25.49
CA ILE A 21 -16.09 22.73 -25.51
C ILE A 21 -15.07 22.75 -24.38
N ASP A 22 -15.14 21.78 -23.49
CA ASP A 22 -14.15 21.58 -22.44
C ASP A 22 -12.82 21.11 -23.04
N TYR A 23 -11.89 22.05 -23.24
CA TYR A 23 -10.53 21.76 -23.75
C TYR A 23 -9.53 21.42 -22.63
N LYS A 24 -9.92 21.60 -21.35
CA LYS A 24 -9.04 21.40 -20.20
C LYS A 24 -9.04 19.94 -19.75
N ARG A 25 -7.85 19.43 -19.41
CA ARG A 25 -7.71 18.12 -18.78
C ARG A 25 -8.26 18.16 -17.36
N ARG A 26 -9.37 17.45 -17.11
CA ARG A 26 -9.93 17.22 -15.77
C ARG A 26 -9.40 15.91 -15.21
N LEU A 27 -8.30 15.95 -14.46
CA LEU A 27 -7.80 14.76 -13.75
C LEU A 27 -8.26 14.80 -12.29
N PRO A 28 -9.12 13.87 -11.85
CA PRO A 28 -9.56 13.85 -10.47
C PRO A 28 -8.38 13.47 -9.58
N TYR A 29 -8.13 14.28 -8.53
CA TYR A 29 -7.17 13.90 -7.50
C TYR A 29 -7.74 12.72 -6.72
N ARG A 30 -7.20 11.53 -6.97
CA ARG A 30 -7.59 10.29 -6.29
C ARG A 30 -6.42 9.84 -5.44
N GLY A 31 -6.62 9.74 -4.13
CA GLY A 31 -5.60 9.25 -3.21
C GLY A 31 -5.74 9.82 -1.80
N ILE A 32 -5.04 9.20 -0.87
CA ILE A 32 -4.84 9.70 0.49
C ILE A 32 -3.74 10.77 0.42
N PRO A 33 -3.87 11.91 1.12
CA PRO A 33 -2.83 12.94 1.16
C PRO A 33 -1.50 12.35 1.64
N GLY A 34 -0.37 12.92 1.21
CA GLY A 34 0.98 12.38 1.48
C GLY A 34 1.26 12.10 2.97
N TYR A 35 0.81 12.99 3.86
CA TYR A 35 0.92 12.78 5.31
C TYR A 35 0.10 11.60 5.82
N GLY A 36 -1.06 11.32 5.20
CA GLY A 36 -1.89 10.17 5.56
C GLY A 36 -1.21 8.84 5.21
N LEU A 37 -0.51 8.77 4.08
CA LEU A 37 0.30 7.60 3.71
C LEU A 37 1.45 7.38 4.70
N LEU A 38 2.13 8.45 5.11
CA LEU A 38 3.20 8.37 6.12
C LEU A 38 2.68 7.91 7.48
N ALA A 39 1.53 8.43 7.92
CA ALA A 39 0.92 8.04 9.18
C ALA A 39 0.52 6.55 9.18
N ILE A 40 -0.04 6.05 8.08
CA ILE A 40 -0.39 4.62 7.94
C ILE A 40 0.87 3.75 7.97
N GLY A 41 1.90 4.13 7.21
CA GLY A 41 3.16 3.38 7.18
C GLY A 41 3.84 3.32 8.55
N LEU A 42 3.92 4.47 9.24
CA LEU A 42 4.51 4.55 10.56
C LEU A 42 3.67 3.78 11.60
N GLY A 43 2.34 3.88 11.54
CA GLY A 43 1.44 3.13 12.41
C GLY A 43 1.58 1.63 12.25
N ALA A 44 1.66 1.14 11.01
CA ALA A 44 1.89 -0.27 10.72
C ALA A 44 3.27 -0.74 11.23
N PHE A 45 4.31 0.08 11.08
CA PHE A 45 5.65 -0.23 11.56
C PHE A 45 5.73 -0.33 13.09
N VAL A 46 5.19 0.67 13.80
CA VAL A 46 5.17 0.68 15.28
C VAL A 46 4.36 -0.50 15.81
N PHE A 47 3.21 -0.78 15.21
CA PHE A 47 2.37 -1.90 15.63
C PHE A 47 3.04 -3.25 15.33
N GLY A 48 3.63 -3.42 14.15
CA GLY A 48 4.31 -4.65 13.76
C GLY A 48 5.52 -4.94 14.66
N THR A 49 6.34 -3.94 14.94
CA THR A 49 7.50 -4.10 15.84
C THR A 49 7.05 -4.46 17.26
N TYR A 50 5.99 -3.85 17.79
CA TYR A 50 5.44 -4.20 19.11
C TYR A 50 5.03 -5.67 19.21
N ILE A 51 4.33 -6.21 18.20
CA ILE A 51 3.95 -7.63 18.18
C ILE A 51 5.19 -8.53 18.13
N ILE A 52 6.16 -8.20 17.28
CA ILE A 52 7.41 -8.98 17.15
C ILE A 52 8.17 -9.01 18.47
N PHE A 53 8.28 -7.88 19.17
CA PHE A 53 8.97 -7.83 20.47
C PHE A 53 8.30 -8.72 21.51
N ARG A 54 6.97 -8.66 21.62
CA ARG A 54 6.21 -9.54 22.52
C ARG A 54 6.42 -11.01 22.20
N TRP A 55 6.36 -11.37 20.92
CA TRP A 55 6.57 -12.74 20.48
C TRP A 55 8.00 -13.24 20.74
N ASN A 56 9.00 -12.38 20.55
CA ASN A 56 10.39 -12.74 20.81
C ASN A 56 10.66 -12.96 22.30
N TRP A 57 9.96 -12.24 23.19
CA TRP A 57 10.04 -12.51 24.62
C TRP A 57 9.50 -13.90 24.96
N GLU A 58 8.35 -14.27 24.42
CA GLU A 58 7.77 -15.60 24.64
C GLU A 58 8.70 -16.70 24.13
N ARG A 59 9.22 -16.55 22.90
CA ARG A 59 10.18 -17.51 22.33
C ARG A 59 11.45 -17.68 23.17
N ARG A 60 11.90 -16.63 23.87
CA ARG A 60 13.04 -16.72 24.77
C ARG A 60 12.72 -17.52 26.03
N HIS A 61 11.51 -17.39 26.57
CA HIS A 61 11.07 -18.19 27.71
C HIS A 61 10.98 -19.66 27.33
N LEU A 62 10.34 -19.98 26.20
CA LEU A 62 10.28 -21.36 25.70
C LEU A 62 11.66 -21.95 25.43
N ALA A 63 12.56 -21.18 24.81
CA ALA A 63 13.93 -21.64 24.57
C ALA A 63 14.71 -21.87 25.87
N PHE A 64 14.39 -21.12 26.94
CA PHE A 64 14.99 -21.32 28.24
C PHE A 64 14.47 -22.61 28.89
N GLU A 65 13.16 -22.86 28.86
CA GLU A 65 12.54 -24.10 29.33
C GLU A 65 13.11 -25.34 28.62
N ASP A 66 13.25 -25.29 27.29
CA ASP A 66 13.85 -26.37 26.50
C ASP A 66 15.30 -26.65 26.92
N MET A 67 16.07 -25.60 27.21
CA MET A 67 17.45 -25.74 27.65
C MET A 67 17.55 -26.30 29.06
N GLU A 68 16.67 -25.89 29.97
CA GLU A 68 16.58 -26.46 31.31
C GLU A 68 16.23 -27.95 31.26
N ALA A 69 15.24 -28.34 30.44
CA ALA A 69 14.88 -29.74 30.24
C ALA A 69 16.06 -30.56 29.70
N ARG A 70 16.81 -29.99 28.75
CA ARG A 70 18.02 -30.63 28.21
C ARG A 70 19.12 -30.77 29.25
N ILE A 71 19.38 -29.74 30.05
CA ILE A 71 20.39 -29.78 31.12
C ILE A 71 20.00 -30.83 32.17
N ALA A 72 18.72 -30.95 32.52
CA ALA A 72 18.25 -31.94 33.47
C ALA A 72 18.46 -33.39 32.99
N LEU A 73 18.28 -33.65 31.69
CA LEU A 73 18.46 -34.97 31.09
C LEU A 73 19.93 -35.29 30.72
N MET A 74 20.77 -34.26 30.58
CA MET A 74 22.16 -34.40 30.12
C MET A 74 22.99 -35.43 30.93
N PRO A 75 22.93 -35.48 32.27
CA PRO A 75 23.72 -36.45 33.03
C PRO A 75 23.33 -37.91 32.73
N LEU A 76 22.03 -38.17 32.50
CA LEU A 76 21.55 -39.51 32.15
C LEU A 76 22.08 -39.92 30.76
N MET A 77 21.98 -39.01 29.78
CA MET A 77 22.48 -39.27 28.43
C MET A 77 23.98 -39.52 28.42
N MET A 78 24.76 -38.74 29.18
CA MET A 78 26.20 -38.94 29.33
C MET A 78 26.53 -40.31 29.94
N ALA A 79 25.75 -40.74 30.95
CA ALA A 79 25.94 -42.05 31.55
C ALA A 79 25.60 -43.22 30.62
N GLU A 80 24.67 -43.05 29.68
CA GLU A 80 24.38 -44.05 28.64
C GLU A 80 25.47 -44.10 27.57
N ASP A 81 26.01 -42.96 27.15
CA ASP A 81 27.10 -42.89 26.18
C ASP A 81 28.43 -43.44 26.75
N ASP A 82 28.72 -43.26 28.04
CA ASP A 82 29.93 -43.82 28.68
C ASP A 82 29.86 -45.36 28.86
N ARG A 83 28.65 -45.94 28.84
CA ARG A 83 28.45 -47.41 28.85
C ARG A 83 28.55 -48.05 27.48
N ARG A 84 28.48 -47.26 26.40
CA ARG A 84 28.62 -47.74 25.02
C ARG A 84 30.09 -48.00 24.68
#